data_AF-M8BV72-F1
#
_entry.id   AF-M8BV72-F1
#
_cell.length_a   1.000
_cell.length_b   1.000
_cell.length_c   1.000
_cell.angle_alpha   90.00
_cell.angle_beta   90.00
_cell.angle_gamma   90.00
#
_symmetry.space_group_name_H-M   'P 1'
#
loop_
_entity.id
_entity.type
_entity.pdbx_description
1 polymer ?
#
loop_
_entity_poly.entity_id
_entity_poly.type
_entity_poly.pdbx_seq_one_letter_code
_entity_poly.pdbx_strand_id
1 'polypeptide(L)'
;MAAAAPEIRHRQVEANGITMHVAEAGPASAAALAVLFVHGFPELCFGQLIPWTCLHKHHIGLQEPGYEAQFASLDLKRFFKMAITVETTGSSAMSLQKMQSSNKQITLPSWLSEEDVSYLASVYAKTGFAGGLNYYRCLDLNWELMAPWTGAKVQVPTKFIVGDGDLAYHHPGVKGYIHKGGLKRDVPMLDEVVVIKGAGHFIQQERAQEISEHIYEYIKKFSTDPTRELSKL
;
A
#
# COMPACT_ATOMS: atom_id res chain seq x y z
N MET A 1 11.02 32.44 -4.89
CA MET A 1 11.46 31.62 -6.03
C MET A 1 11.02 30.19 -5.76
N ALA A 2 10.28 29.57 -6.68
CA ALA A 2 9.83 28.18 -6.53
C ALA A 2 11.06 27.26 -6.59
N ALA A 3 11.20 26.35 -5.61
CA ALA A 3 12.23 25.32 -5.67
C ALA A 3 11.96 24.42 -6.88
N ALA A 4 12.98 24.17 -7.69
CA ALA A 4 12.88 23.23 -8.80
C ALA A 4 12.50 21.83 -8.27
N ALA A 5 11.60 21.14 -8.98
CA ALA A 5 11.24 19.78 -8.62
C ALA A 5 12.50 18.88 -8.58
N PRO A 6 12.68 18.04 -7.55
CA PRO A 6 13.85 17.20 -7.45
C PRO A 6 13.93 16.21 -8.62
N GLU A 7 15.13 16.05 -9.17
CA GLU A 7 15.40 15.08 -10.23
C GLU A 7 15.13 13.65 -9.72
N ILE A 8 14.27 12.92 -10.43
CA ILE A 8 13.95 11.52 -10.14
C ILE A 8 14.92 10.64 -10.93
N ARG A 9 15.73 9.86 -10.22
CA ARG A 9 16.65 8.89 -10.82
C ARG A 9 15.97 7.55 -10.94
N HIS A 10 16.01 6.98 -12.13
CA HIS A 10 15.43 5.68 -12.44
C HIS A 10 16.55 4.64 -12.62
N ARG A 11 16.46 3.49 -11.95
CA ARG A 11 17.39 2.37 -12.16
C ARG A 11 16.68 1.03 -12.12
N GLN A 12 17.30 0.02 -12.73
CA GLN A 12 16.87 -1.37 -12.60
C GLN A 12 17.84 -2.10 -11.68
N VAL A 13 17.30 -2.95 -10.80
CA VAL A 13 18.06 -3.75 -9.84
C VAL A 13 17.72 -5.20 -10.05
N GLU A 14 18.73 -6.01 -10.33
CA GLU A 14 18.61 -7.46 -10.34
C GLU A 14 18.73 -7.99 -8.90
N ALA A 15 17.69 -8.66 -8.42
CA ALA A 15 17.70 -9.31 -7.11
C ALA A 15 16.96 -10.64 -7.22
N ASN A 16 17.58 -11.74 -6.78
CA ASN A 16 16.95 -13.07 -6.74
C ASN A 16 16.27 -13.51 -8.06
N GLY A 17 16.84 -13.12 -9.21
CA GLY A 17 16.31 -13.47 -10.54
C GLY A 17 15.11 -12.64 -11.01
N ILE A 18 14.80 -11.53 -10.31
CA ILE A 18 13.82 -10.54 -10.77
C ILE A 18 14.48 -9.18 -11.02
N THR A 19 14.05 -8.52 -12.10
CA THR A 19 14.42 -7.14 -12.42
C THR A 19 13.43 -6.18 -11.76
N MET A 20 13.89 -5.40 -10.80
CA MET A 20 13.09 -4.39 -10.10
C MET A 20 13.39 -2.99 -10.65
N HIS A 21 12.38 -2.24 -11.08
CA HIS A 21 12.52 -0.81 -11.39
C HIS A 21 12.39 0.03 -10.11
N VAL A 22 13.39 0.85 -9.84
CA VAL A 22 13.49 1.73 -8.66
C VAL A 22 13.56 3.18 -9.13
N ALA A 23 12.67 4.02 -8.60
CA ALA A 23 12.70 5.47 -8.80
C ALA A 23 13.07 6.14 -7.47
N GLU A 24 14.13 6.94 -7.47
CA GLU A 24 14.73 7.52 -6.26
C GLU A 24 14.88 9.04 -6.44
N ALA A 25 14.45 9.82 -5.45
CA ALA A 25 14.70 11.25 -5.36
C ALA A 25 15.36 11.56 -4.00
N GLY A 26 16.41 12.39 -3.99
CA GLY A 26 17.18 12.71 -2.79
C GLY A 26 18.69 12.43 -2.93
N PRO A 27 19.52 12.75 -1.91
CA PRO A 27 20.97 12.58 -1.96
C PRO A 27 21.38 11.10 -2.02
N ALA A 28 22.44 10.78 -2.79
CA ALA A 28 22.93 9.43 -3.02
C ALA A 28 23.63 8.77 -1.81
N SER A 29 23.73 9.48 -0.68
CA SER A 29 24.38 9.00 0.53
C SER A 29 23.50 7.96 1.24
N ALA A 30 24.07 6.78 1.50
CA ALA A 30 23.44 5.69 2.26
C ALA A 30 23.03 6.07 3.70
N ALA A 31 23.44 7.24 4.20
CA ALA A 31 23.17 7.69 5.57
C ALA A 31 21.72 8.17 5.82
N ALA A 32 20.86 8.24 4.79
CA ALA A 32 19.51 8.81 4.92
C ALA A 32 18.46 8.06 4.07
N LEU A 33 18.53 6.73 3.98
CA LEU A 33 17.44 5.94 3.41
C LEU A 33 16.27 5.92 4.40
N ALA A 34 15.28 6.80 4.17
CA ALA A 34 13.98 6.73 4.83
C ALA A 34 13.03 5.89 3.96
N VAL A 35 12.37 4.88 4.55
CA VAL A 35 11.28 4.17 3.90
C VAL A 35 9.97 4.61 4.55
N LEU A 36 9.09 5.18 3.72
CA LEU A 36 7.75 5.54 4.12
C LEU A 36 6.77 4.49 3.59
N PHE A 37 6.00 3.89 4.49
CA PHE A 37 4.89 3.01 4.09
C PHE A 37 3.58 3.79 4.12
N VAL A 38 3.00 4.01 2.94
CA VAL A 38 1.65 4.53 2.76
C VAL A 38 0.79 3.38 2.29
N HIS A 39 -0.20 2.99 3.10
CA HIS A 39 -1.09 1.89 2.75
C HIS A 39 -2.12 2.34 1.70
N GLY A 40 -2.32 1.55 0.65
CA GLY A 40 -3.22 1.84 -0.46
C GLY A 40 -2.71 1.18 -1.75
N PHE A 41 -3.43 0.17 -2.23
CA PHE A 41 -3.15 -0.70 -3.38
C PHE A 41 -2.31 -0.12 -4.58
N PRO A 42 -1.46 -0.92 -5.28
CA PRO A 42 -1.24 -2.35 -5.13
C PRO A 42 -0.12 -2.65 -4.13
N GLU A 43 -0.39 -3.67 -3.31
CA GLU A 43 0.38 -4.17 -2.19
C GLU A 43 1.89 -4.28 -2.47
N LEU A 44 2.65 -3.24 -2.12
CA LEU A 44 4.10 -3.33 -1.93
C LEU A 44 4.40 -3.43 -0.44
N CYS A 45 5.04 -4.54 -0.06
CA CYS A 45 5.72 -4.82 1.20
C CYS A 45 4.87 -5.03 2.47
N PHE A 46 3.63 -4.51 2.58
CA PHE A 46 2.92 -4.55 3.87
C PHE A 46 2.37 -5.94 4.27
N GLY A 47 2.12 -6.82 3.29
CA GLY A 47 1.70 -8.21 3.54
C GLY A 47 2.75 -9.06 4.29
N GLN A 48 3.99 -8.60 4.41
CA GLN A 48 5.09 -9.37 5.01
C GLN A 48 5.21 -9.19 6.53
N LEU A 49 4.58 -8.16 7.11
CA LEU A 49 4.59 -7.90 8.57
C LEU A 49 3.26 -8.25 9.26
N ILE A 50 2.18 -8.41 8.48
CA ILE A 50 0.92 -8.96 8.98
C ILE A 50 1.09 -10.48 9.07
N PRO A 51 0.68 -11.15 10.17
CA PRO A 51 0.80 -12.60 10.27
C PRO A 51 0.20 -13.28 9.04
N TRP A 52 0.99 -14.15 8.40
CA TRP A 52 0.60 -15.01 7.27
C TRP A 52 -0.81 -15.61 7.43
N THR A 53 -1.13 -16.03 8.65
CA THR A 53 -2.42 -16.61 9.04
C THR A 53 -3.63 -15.69 8.84
N CYS A 54 -3.43 -14.37 8.88
CA CYS A 54 -4.48 -13.37 8.70
C CYS A 54 -4.87 -13.20 7.22
N LEU A 55 -3.91 -13.37 6.29
CA LEU A 55 -4.12 -13.19 4.85
C LEU A 55 -4.53 -14.52 4.17
N HIS A 56 -3.88 -15.63 4.53
CA HIS A 56 -4.02 -16.89 3.80
C HIS A 56 -5.46 -17.44 3.78
N LYS A 57 -6.24 -17.33 4.87
CA LYS A 57 -7.62 -17.88 4.93
C LYS A 57 -8.65 -17.11 4.11
N HIS A 58 -8.41 -15.84 3.77
CA HIS A 58 -9.40 -14.98 3.13
C HIS A 58 -9.18 -14.76 1.63
N HIS A 59 -8.01 -15.15 1.09
CA HIS A 59 -7.63 -14.89 -0.31
C HIS A 59 -7.42 -16.16 -1.14
N ILE A 60 -7.76 -17.35 -0.65
CA ILE A 60 -7.55 -18.64 -1.34
C ILE A 60 -8.07 -18.62 -2.78
N GLY A 61 -9.26 -18.06 -3.02
CA GLY A 61 -9.83 -17.98 -4.37
C GLY A 61 -9.00 -17.15 -5.36
N LEU A 62 -8.29 -16.12 -4.88
CA LEU A 62 -7.42 -15.28 -5.73
C LEU A 62 -6.14 -16.02 -6.17
N GLN A 63 -5.77 -17.09 -5.47
CA GLN A 63 -4.62 -17.92 -5.82
C GLN A 63 -4.92 -18.89 -6.97
N GLU A 64 -6.19 -19.16 -7.25
CA GLU A 64 -6.57 -20.14 -8.28
C GLU A 64 -6.31 -19.62 -9.71
N PRO A 65 -5.68 -20.43 -10.58
CA PRO A 65 -5.62 -20.13 -12.01
C PRO A 65 -7.03 -19.98 -12.61
N GLY A 66 -7.23 -19.00 -13.49
CA GLY A 66 -8.51 -18.76 -14.14
C GLY A 66 -9.51 -17.91 -13.33
N TYR A 67 -9.20 -17.54 -12.08
CA TYR A 67 -10.03 -16.61 -11.31
C TYR A 67 -10.21 -15.24 -12.00
N GLU A 68 -9.21 -14.80 -12.78
CA GLU A 68 -9.24 -13.61 -13.64
C GLU A 68 -10.41 -13.63 -14.65
N ALA A 69 -10.88 -14.80 -15.06
CA ALA A 69 -11.98 -14.94 -16.01
C ALA A 69 -13.29 -14.37 -15.44
N GLN A 70 -13.44 -14.33 -14.11
CA GLN A 70 -14.60 -13.73 -13.45
C GLN A 70 -14.67 -12.21 -13.65
N PHE A 71 -13.54 -11.57 -13.98
CA PHE A 71 -13.47 -10.14 -14.26
C PHE A 71 -13.81 -9.80 -15.72
N ALA A 72 -13.70 -10.77 -16.64
CA ALA A 72 -13.91 -10.53 -18.08
C ALA A 72 -15.35 -10.11 -18.41
N SER A 73 -16.32 -10.52 -17.59
CA SER A 73 -17.74 -10.18 -17.75
C SER A 73 -18.17 -8.93 -16.95
N LEU A 74 -17.24 -8.22 -16.30
CA LEU A 74 -17.57 -7.06 -15.49
C LEU A 74 -17.67 -5.79 -16.32
N ASP A 75 -18.65 -4.95 -15.99
CA ASP A 75 -18.54 -3.51 -16.25
C ASP A 75 -17.42 -2.97 -15.36
N LEU A 76 -16.25 -2.72 -15.97
CA LEU A 76 -15.05 -2.29 -15.24
C LEU A 76 -15.23 -0.94 -14.55
N LYS A 77 -16.00 -0.01 -15.13
CA LYS A 77 -16.26 1.27 -14.47
C LYS A 77 -17.07 1.02 -13.20
N ARG A 78 -18.17 0.28 -13.31
CA ARG A 78 -18.98 -0.09 -12.14
C ARG A 78 -18.16 -0.84 -11.10
N PHE A 79 -17.34 -1.79 -11.52
CA PHE A 79 -16.43 -2.53 -10.64
C PHE A 79 -15.50 -1.59 -9.87
N PHE A 80 -14.82 -0.65 -10.53
CA PHE A 80 -13.91 0.27 -9.85
C PHE A 80 -14.64 1.25 -8.93
N LYS A 81 -15.85 1.71 -9.30
CA LYS A 81 -16.70 2.48 -8.37
C LYS A 81 -16.94 1.67 -7.10
N MET A 82 -17.38 0.41 -7.22
CA MET A 82 -17.64 -0.43 -6.06
C MET A 82 -16.36 -0.69 -5.27
N ALA A 83 -15.29 -1.15 -5.91
CA ALA A 83 -14.06 -1.58 -5.28
C ALA A 83 -13.35 -0.46 -4.51
N ILE A 84 -13.37 0.76 -5.05
CA ILE A 84 -12.70 1.91 -4.45
C ILE A 84 -13.56 2.55 -3.36
N THR A 85 -14.89 2.58 -3.54
CA THR A 85 -15.83 3.19 -2.59
C THR A 85 -16.47 2.18 -1.64
N VAL A 86 -15.90 0.98 -1.45
CA VAL A 86 -16.38 0.08 -0.39
C VAL A 86 -16.10 0.77 0.93
N GLU A 87 -17.10 1.49 1.46
CA GLU A 87 -17.10 1.95 2.83
C GLU A 87 -16.82 0.73 3.71
N THR A 88 -15.69 0.78 4.38
CA THR A 88 -15.15 -0.23 5.27
C THR A 88 -16.01 -0.37 6.54
N THR A 89 -17.23 -0.84 6.35
CA THR A 89 -18.30 -1.01 7.35
C THR A 89 -18.26 -2.40 7.98
N GLY A 90 -17.11 -3.08 7.96
CA GLY A 90 -16.93 -4.35 8.66
C GLY A 90 -17.66 -5.55 8.04
N SER A 91 -18.15 -5.43 6.81
CA SER A 91 -18.55 -6.60 6.01
C SER A 91 -17.41 -6.98 5.10
N SER A 92 -16.91 -8.20 5.28
CA SER A 92 -16.00 -8.94 4.40
C SER A 92 -16.05 -8.44 2.95
N ALA A 93 -14.88 -8.23 2.34
CA ALA A 93 -14.68 -8.08 0.90
C ALA A 93 -15.89 -8.63 0.12
N MET A 94 -16.69 -7.76 -0.48
CA MET A 94 -17.82 -8.23 -1.28
C MET A 94 -17.27 -9.20 -2.31
N SER A 95 -17.68 -10.46 -2.23
CA SER A 95 -17.35 -11.44 -3.27
C SER A 95 -17.70 -10.85 -4.64
N LEU A 96 -16.89 -11.12 -5.68
CA LEU A 96 -17.16 -10.63 -7.05
C LEU A 96 -18.61 -10.89 -7.48
N GLN A 97 -19.16 -12.04 -7.10
CA GLN A 97 -20.55 -12.43 -7.34
C GLN A 97 -21.58 -11.44 -6.74
N LYS A 98 -21.36 -10.95 -5.51
CA LYS A 98 -22.20 -9.93 -4.88
C LYS A 98 -22.07 -8.58 -5.58
N MET A 99 -20.86 -8.26 -6.07
CA MET A 99 -20.65 -7.03 -6.83
C MET A 99 -21.39 -7.07 -8.17
N GLN A 100 -21.35 -8.21 -8.86
CA GLN A 100 -22.09 -8.46 -10.09
C GLN A 100 -23.60 -8.39 -9.91
N SER A 101 -24.14 -8.94 -8.81
CA SER A 101 -25.58 -8.95 -8.56
C SER A 101 -26.15 -7.64 -8.02
N SER A 102 -25.29 -6.70 -7.59
CA SER A 102 -25.74 -5.44 -7.01
C SER A 102 -26.18 -4.46 -8.09
N ASN A 103 -27.41 -3.95 -7.98
CA ASN A 103 -27.94 -2.85 -8.79
C ASN A 103 -27.93 -1.50 -8.07
N LYS A 104 -27.24 -1.40 -6.92
CA LYS A 104 -27.19 -0.15 -6.15
C LYS A 104 -26.54 0.97 -6.98
N GLN A 105 -27.15 2.14 -6.98
CA GLN A 105 -26.52 3.34 -7.53
C GLN A 105 -25.34 3.74 -6.63
N ILE A 106 -24.19 4.03 -7.24
CA ILE A 106 -22.96 4.38 -6.51
C ILE A 106 -22.74 5.87 -6.70
N THR A 107 -22.83 6.61 -5.61
CA THR A 107 -22.43 8.01 -5.57
C THR A 107 -20.95 8.06 -5.26
N LEU A 108 -20.17 8.71 -6.12
CA LEU A 108 -18.74 8.86 -5.88
C LEU A 108 -18.47 9.88 -4.77
N PRO A 109 -17.50 9.62 -3.89
CA PRO A 109 -17.05 10.61 -2.93
C PRO A 109 -16.32 11.76 -3.65
N SER A 110 -16.21 12.91 -3.00
CA SER A 110 -15.64 14.13 -3.60
C SER A 110 -14.17 14.00 -4.03
N TRP A 111 -13.44 13.00 -3.50
CA TRP A 111 -12.03 12.75 -3.82
C TRP A 111 -11.83 11.79 -5.01
N LEU A 112 -12.90 11.19 -5.56
CA LEU A 112 -12.84 10.25 -6.68
C LEU A 112 -13.74 10.72 -7.82
N SER A 113 -13.15 11.03 -8.97
CA SER A 113 -13.92 11.50 -10.13
C SER A 113 -14.35 10.35 -11.06
N GLU A 114 -15.33 10.63 -11.93
CA GLU A 114 -15.70 9.71 -13.02
C GLU A 114 -14.55 9.50 -14.03
N GLU A 115 -13.66 10.49 -14.15
CA GLU A 115 -12.47 10.41 -15.00
C GLU A 115 -11.46 9.41 -14.41
N ASP A 116 -11.17 9.48 -13.11
CA ASP A 116 -10.26 8.55 -12.42
C ASP A 116 -10.73 7.10 -12.56
N VAL A 117 -12.03 6.87 -12.34
CA VAL A 117 -12.66 5.56 -12.52
C VAL A 117 -12.55 5.10 -13.97
N SER A 118 -12.79 6.00 -14.93
CA SER A 118 -12.70 5.68 -16.36
C SER A 118 -11.27 5.37 -16.78
N TYR A 119 -10.29 6.07 -16.22
CA TYR A 119 -8.87 5.82 -16.44
C TYR A 119 -8.49 4.41 -15.97
N LEU A 120 -8.81 4.05 -14.72
CA LEU A 120 -8.54 2.72 -14.17
C LEU A 120 -9.23 1.62 -14.99
N ALA A 121 -10.51 1.81 -15.33
CA ALA A 121 -11.24 0.89 -16.20
C ALA A 121 -10.54 0.69 -17.55
N SER A 122 -10.04 1.77 -18.17
CA SER A 122 -9.34 1.69 -19.45
C SER A 122 -8.00 0.96 -19.38
N VAL A 123 -7.28 1.09 -18.25
CA VAL A 123 -6.02 0.37 -18.02
C VAL A 123 -6.30 -1.12 -17.89
N TYR A 124 -7.22 -1.51 -17.01
CA TYR A 124 -7.54 -2.92 -16.76
C TYR A 124 -8.28 -3.59 -17.92
N ALA A 125 -8.97 -2.83 -18.78
CA ALA A 125 -9.48 -3.34 -20.05
C ALA A 125 -8.34 -3.80 -21.00
N LYS A 126 -7.18 -3.14 -20.94
CA LYS A 126 -6.02 -3.46 -21.77
C LYS A 126 -5.11 -4.52 -21.11
N THR A 127 -4.87 -4.41 -19.81
CA THR A 127 -3.91 -5.26 -19.10
C THR A 127 -4.53 -6.54 -18.54
N GLY A 128 -5.85 -6.56 -18.35
CA GLY A 128 -6.52 -7.56 -17.53
C GLY A 128 -6.09 -7.50 -16.06
N PHE A 129 -6.54 -8.49 -15.28
CA PHE A 129 -6.30 -8.58 -13.83
C PHE A 129 -5.21 -9.60 -13.44
N ALA A 130 -4.72 -10.40 -14.40
CA ALA A 130 -3.78 -11.49 -14.12
C ALA A 130 -2.50 -11.00 -13.41
N GLY A 131 -1.94 -9.86 -13.85
CA GLY A 131 -0.74 -9.30 -13.23
C GLY A 131 -0.92 -8.99 -11.73
N GLY A 132 -2.03 -8.34 -11.35
CA GLY A 132 -2.35 -8.06 -9.96
C GLY A 132 -2.67 -9.32 -9.17
N LEU A 133 -3.42 -10.26 -9.76
CA LEU A 133 -3.78 -11.52 -9.10
C LEU A 133 -2.58 -12.43 -8.85
N ASN A 134 -1.55 -12.40 -9.70
CA ASN A 134 -0.33 -13.18 -9.52
C ASN A 134 0.39 -12.88 -8.20
N TYR A 135 0.25 -11.67 -7.62
CA TYR A 135 0.80 -11.39 -6.29
C TYR A 135 0.17 -12.28 -5.22
N TYR A 136 -1.14 -12.50 -5.29
CA TYR A 136 -1.86 -13.39 -4.38
C TYR A 136 -1.45 -14.86 -4.59
N ARG A 137 -1.26 -15.29 -5.83
CA ARG A 137 -0.79 -16.66 -6.18
C ARG A 137 0.59 -16.97 -5.61
N CYS A 138 1.44 -15.95 -5.51
CA CYS A 138 2.79 -16.10 -4.98
C CYS A 138 2.85 -15.91 -3.47
N LEU A 139 1.74 -15.74 -2.75
CA LEU A 139 1.79 -15.57 -1.30
C LEU A 139 2.51 -16.76 -0.64
N ASP A 140 2.14 -18.00 -0.98
CA ASP A 140 2.68 -19.20 -0.33
C ASP A 140 4.17 -19.35 -0.64
N LEU A 141 4.53 -19.13 -1.90
CA LEU A 141 5.93 -19.11 -2.35
C LEU A 141 6.73 -18.00 -1.67
N ASN A 142 6.16 -16.80 -1.52
CA ASN A 142 6.81 -15.71 -0.81
C ASN A 142 7.07 -16.09 0.65
N TRP A 143 6.14 -16.78 1.31
CA TRP A 143 6.34 -17.26 2.68
C TRP A 143 7.52 -18.25 2.76
N GLU A 144 7.60 -19.23 1.86
CA GLU A 144 8.71 -20.18 1.80
C GLU A 144 10.05 -19.48 1.53
N LEU A 145 10.08 -18.60 0.53
CA LEU A 145 11.27 -17.85 0.16
C LEU A 145 11.73 -16.91 1.27
N MET A 146 10.82 -16.39 2.10
CA MET A 146 11.15 -15.52 3.22
C MET A 146 11.67 -16.25 4.47
N ALA A 147 11.69 -17.58 4.47
CA ALA A 147 12.17 -18.37 5.61
C ALA A 147 13.56 -17.94 6.15
N PRO A 148 14.58 -17.60 5.32
CA PRO A 148 15.87 -17.14 5.81
C PRO A 148 15.83 -15.85 6.65
N TRP A 149 14.78 -15.04 6.51
CA TRP A 149 14.60 -13.78 7.27
C TRP A 149 13.78 -13.96 8.55
N THR A 150 13.50 -15.21 8.96
CA THR A 150 12.79 -15.48 10.21
C THR A 150 13.49 -14.83 11.40
N GLY A 151 12.78 -13.94 12.10
CA GLY A 151 13.29 -13.21 13.27
C GLY A 151 14.15 -11.97 12.95
N ALA A 152 14.45 -11.73 11.67
CA ALA A 152 15.13 -10.52 11.24
C ALA A 152 14.30 -9.27 11.57
N LYS A 153 15.00 -8.14 11.75
CA LYS A 153 14.39 -6.86 12.13
C LYS A 153 14.58 -5.84 11.01
N VAL A 154 13.55 -5.04 10.76
CA VAL A 154 13.64 -3.92 9.81
C VAL A 154 14.34 -2.76 10.51
N GLN A 155 15.59 -2.51 10.12
CA GLN A 155 16.44 -1.47 10.73
C GLN A 155 16.29 -0.09 10.08
N VAL A 156 15.38 0.05 9.13
CA VAL A 156 15.18 1.33 8.42
C VAL A 156 14.24 2.22 9.23
N PRO A 157 14.55 3.52 9.42
CA PRO A 157 13.60 4.47 9.97
C PRO A 157 12.27 4.38 9.23
N THR A 158 11.20 4.14 9.99
CA THR A 158 9.89 3.86 9.41
C THR A 158 8.80 4.73 10.03
N LYS A 159 7.90 5.28 9.22
CA LYS A 159 6.60 5.81 9.64
C LYS A 159 5.49 4.96 9.03
N PHE A 160 4.48 4.62 9.83
CA PHE A 160 3.35 3.82 9.40
C PHE A 160 2.06 4.64 9.49
N ILE A 161 1.30 4.70 8.38
CA ILE A 161 0.06 5.48 8.28
C ILE A 161 -1.05 4.58 7.74
N VAL A 162 -2.20 4.59 8.40
CA VAL A 162 -3.36 3.76 8.04
C VAL A 162 -4.67 4.51 8.26
N GLY A 163 -5.70 4.23 7.47
CA GLY A 163 -7.05 4.75 7.70
C GLY A 163 -7.74 4.01 8.85
N ASP A 164 -8.54 4.71 9.65
CA ASP A 164 -9.33 4.07 10.71
C ASP A 164 -10.43 3.15 10.18
N GLY A 165 -10.84 3.36 8.92
CA GLY A 165 -11.74 2.51 8.18
C GLY A 165 -11.05 1.27 7.61
N ASP A 166 -9.78 1.32 7.24
CA ASP A 166 -9.11 0.29 6.42
C ASP A 166 -9.44 -1.16 6.81
N LEU A 167 -9.90 -1.96 5.84
CA LEU A 167 -10.24 -3.36 6.06
C LEU A 167 -9.04 -4.18 6.57
N ALA A 168 -7.83 -3.92 6.07
CA ALA A 168 -6.60 -4.57 6.52
C ALA A 168 -6.32 -4.25 8.00
N TYR A 169 -6.62 -3.03 8.43
CA TYR A 169 -6.42 -2.58 9.81
C TYR A 169 -7.35 -3.26 10.80
N HIS A 170 -8.56 -3.66 10.38
CA HIS A 170 -9.53 -4.37 11.23
C HIS A 170 -9.42 -5.90 11.18
N HIS A 171 -8.47 -6.46 10.41
CA HIS A 171 -8.27 -7.91 10.42
C HIS A 171 -7.89 -8.41 11.83
N PRO A 172 -8.38 -9.60 12.24
CA PRO A 172 -8.08 -10.16 13.55
C PRO A 172 -6.58 -10.20 13.82
N GLY A 173 -6.16 -9.65 14.97
CA GLY A 173 -4.76 -9.60 15.39
C GLY A 173 -3.97 -8.39 14.90
N VAL A 174 -4.36 -7.71 13.81
CA VAL A 174 -3.59 -6.61 13.21
C VAL A 174 -3.47 -5.41 14.15
N LYS A 175 -4.57 -4.91 14.72
CA LYS A 175 -4.52 -3.82 15.71
C LYS A 175 -3.69 -4.18 16.93
N GLY A 176 -3.77 -5.44 17.38
CA GLY A 176 -2.96 -5.93 18.49
C GLY A 176 -1.48 -5.88 18.16
N TYR A 177 -1.09 -6.37 16.98
CA TYR A 177 0.28 -6.34 16.52
C TYR A 177 0.83 -4.91 16.39
N ILE A 178 0.05 -4.01 15.77
CA ILE A 178 0.45 -2.60 15.55
C ILE A 178 0.60 -1.86 16.89
N HIS A 179 -0.42 -1.92 17.75
CA HIS A 179 -0.51 -1.03 18.92
C HIS A 179 0.04 -1.63 20.21
N LYS A 180 0.18 -2.97 20.32
CA LYS A 180 0.69 -3.64 21.53
C LYS A 180 2.17 -4.03 21.40
N GLY A 181 2.93 -3.29 20.59
CA GLY A 181 4.38 -3.40 20.50
C GLY A 181 4.93 -4.48 19.57
N GLY A 182 4.08 -5.26 18.89
CA GLY A 182 4.53 -6.25 17.89
C GLY A 182 5.26 -5.58 16.73
N LEU A 183 4.64 -4.59 16.10
CA LEU A 183 5.24 -3.84 15.00
C LEU A 183 6.53 -3.12 15.44
N LYS A 184 6.54 -2.48 16.61
CA LYS A 184 7.74 -1.81 17.16
C LYS A 184 8.87 -2.79 17.47
N ARG A 185 8.55 -4.01 17.91
CA ARG A 185 9.53 -5.08 18.16
C ARG A 185 10.18 -5.56 16.85
N ASP A 186 9.44 -5.61 15.76
CA ASP A 186 9.93 -6.11 14.47
C ASP A 186 10.52 -4.98 13.58
N VAL A 187 10.14 -3.74 13.86
CA VAL A 187 10.65 -2.50 13.26
C VAL A 187 11.15 -1.56 14.37
N PRO A 188 12.37 -1.76 14.91
CA PRO A 188 12.87 -1.00 16.07
C PRO A 188 12.92 0.52 15.84
N MET A 189 13.15 0.95 14.59
CA MET A 189 13.18 2.35 14.20
C MET A 189 11.82 2.90 13.72
N LEU A 190 10.71 2.25 14.08
CA LEU A 190 9.37 2.80 13.89
C LEU A 190 9.20 4.09 14.71
N ASP A 191 8.99 5.21 14.03
CA ASP A 191 8.81 6.53 14.64
C ASP A 191 7.39 6.68 15.19
N GLU A 192 6.41 6.75 14.28
CA GLU A 192 5.01 6.98 14.62
C GLU A 192 4.09 6.02 13.86
N VAL A 193 3.03 5.57 14.54
CA VAL A 193 1.85 4.95 13.95
C VAL A 193 0.76 6.02 13.89
N VAL A 194 0.38 6.43 12.68
CA VAL A 194 -0.68 7.40 12.45
C VAL A 194 -1.94 6.69 11.98
N VAL A 195 -3.06 6.97 12.65
CA VAL A 195 -4.39 6.49 12.26
C VAL A 195 -5.22 7.67 11.78
N ILE A 196 -5.48 7.73 10.48
CA ILE A 196 -6.21 8.81 9.82
C ILE A 196 -7.70 8.58 10.01
N LYS A 197 -8.37 9.50 10.72
CA LYS A 197 -9.79 9.37 11.07
C LYS A 197 -10.71 9.60 9.86
N GLY A 198 -11.74 8.77 9.74
CA GLY A 198 -12.72 8.80 8.66
C GLY A 198 -12.14 8.49 7.27
N ALA A 199 -11.00 7.80 7.21
CA ALA A 199 -10.36 7.40 5.95
C ALA A 199 -10.36 5.87 5.84
N GLY A 200 -10.64 5.37 4.64
CA GLY A 200 -10.66 3.96 4.30
C GLY A 200 -9.29 3.43 3.91
N HIS A 201 -9.26 2.65 2.84
CA HIS A 201 -8.05 1.95 2.39
C HIS A 201 -7.16 2.82 1.48
N PHE A 202 -7.72 3.79 0.75
CA PHE A 202 -7.00 4.58 -0.24
C PHE A 202 -6.63 5.96 0.31
N ILE A 203 -5.98 5.99 1.49
CA ILE A 203 -5.71 7.22 2.25
C ILE A 203 -4.97 8.30 1.44
N GLN A 204 -4.11 7.90 0.50
CA GLN A 204 -3.37 8.80 -0.37
C GLN A 204 -4.25 9.53 -1.38
N GLN A 205 -5.44 9.01 -1.68
CA GLN A 205 -6.47 9.68 -2.49
C GLN A 205 -7.49 10.36 -1.58
N GLU A 206 -7.99 9.66 -0.57
CA GLU A 206 -9.03 10.12 0.36
C GLU A 206 -8.62 11.34 1.21
N ARG A 207 -7.34 11.41 1.54
CA ARG A 207 -6.72 12.41 2.44
C ARG A 207 -5.38 12.88 1.86
N ALA A 208 -5.35 13.09 0.54
CA ALA A 208 -4.12 13.39 -0.21
C ALA A 208 -3.24 14.47 0.42
N GLN A 209 -3.84 15.58 0.89
CA GLN A 209 -3.11 16.67 1.52
C GLN A 209 -2.48 16.27 2.86
N GLU A 210 -3.27 15.67 3.77
CA GLU A 210 -2.81 15.21 5.09
C GLU A 210 -1.72 14.14 4.96
N ILE A 211 -1.88 13.21 4.01
CA ILE A 211 -0.85 12.21 3.70
C ILE A 211 0.41 12.89 3.19
N SER A 212 0.31 13.80 2.23
CA SER A 212 1.45 14.54 1.66
C SER A 212 2.23 15.31 2.73
N GLU A 213 1.53 15.93 3.69
CA GLU A 213 2.14 16.60 4.83
C GLU A 213 2.88 15.63 5.74
N HIS A 214 2.30 14.47 6.04
CA HIS A 214 2.99 13.42 6.78
C HIS A 214 4.24 12.89 6.07
N ILE A 215 4.18 12.72 4.75
CA ILE A 215 5.35 12.32 3.93
C ILE A 215 6.44 13.38 4.09
N TYR A 216 6.10 14.63 3.80
CA TYR A 216 7.02 15.75 3.77
C TYR A 216 7.71 15.99 5.11
N GLU A 217 6.94 16.07 6.20
CA GLU A 217 7.49 16.29 7.53
C GLU A 217 8.33 15.10 8.01
N TYR A 218 8.00 13.87 7.60
CA TYR A 218 8.78 12.70 7.96
C TYR A 218 10.14 12.68 7.25
N ILE A 219 10.16 12.85 5.92
CA ILE A 219 11.42 12.82 5.15
C ILE A 219 12.33 14.00 5.51
N LYS A 220 11.76 15.15 5.87
CA LYS A 220 12.51 16.35 6.28
C LYS A 220 13.36 16.12 7.53
N LYS A 221 13.00 15.16 8.40
CA LYS A 221 13.84 14.76 9.55
C LYS A 221 15.22 14.23 9.14
N PHE A 222 15.33 13.70 7.91
CA PHE A 222 16.54 13.08 7.39
C PHE A 222 17.29 13.96 6.37
N SER A 223 16.70 15.09 5.98
CA SER A 223 17.39 16.09 5.17
C SER A 223 18.44 16.80 6.02
N THR A 224 19.71 16.54 5.76
CA THR A 224 20.81 17.33 6.31
C THR A 224 20.72 18.74 5.74
N ASP A 225 20.35 19.72 6.57
CA ASP A 225 20.63 21.11 6.26
C ASP A 225 22.14 21.34 6.41
N PRO A 226 22.89 21.62 5.32
CA PRO A 226 24.34 21.84 5.39
C PRO A 226 24.70 23.03 6.28
N THR A 227 23.76 23.94 6.56
CA THR A 227 24.03 25.13 7.36
C THR A 227 23.88 24.91 8.87
N ARG A 228 23.33 23.77 9.30
CA ARG A 228 23.11 23.50 10.74
C ARG A 228 24.37 23.06 11.49
N GLU A 229 25.39 22.57 10.79
CA GLU A 229 26.68 22.19 11.40
C GLU A 229 27.64 23.37 11.59
N LEU A 230 27.50 24.46 10.82
CA LEU A 230 28.40 25.63 10.92
C LEU A 230 28.07 26.59 12.07
N SER A 231 27.00 26.34 12.84
CA SER A 231 26.70 27.11 14.06
C SER A 231 27.24 26.46 15.34
N LYS A 232 28.03 25.39 15.20
CA LYS A 232 28.67 24.68 16.32
C LYS A 232 30.20 24.54 16.17
N LEU A 233 30.82 25.32 15.29
CA LEU A 233 32.27 25.56 15.24
C LEU A 233 32.51 27.07 15.34
#